data_AF-A0A395M2Q0-F1
#
_entry.id   AF-A0A395M2Q0-F1
#
_cell.length_a   1.000
_cell.length_b   1.000
_cell.length_c   1.000
_cell.angle_alpha   90.00
_cell.angle_beta   90.00
_cell.angle_gamma   90.00
#
_symmetry.space_group_name_H-M   'P 1'
#
loop_
_entity.id
_entity.type
_entity.pdbx_description
1 polymer ?
#
loop_
_entity_poly.entity_id
_entity_poly.type
_entity_poly.pdbx_seq_one_letter_code
_entity_poly.pdbx_strand_id
1 'polypeptide(L)'
;MGENWEFIHETLLDTLGNLTLTGYNSELSNSNFEEKKSWYRDSHIELNAYFSGIETWREADIKQRAQELAQRCLEIWPYFGKGNIVQQPEVQPEQSYTFETMHNGDYLQGEVLELFEDFQDSVLRLGEVREEILKNYIAYRVRNRTFVSVVPLQSSLKLYLNVPFNEVRHEGSFCRDVSNKGHWGVGDVEVKVNTLSDISRVMPLVERAYRRQLG
;
A
#
# COMPACT_ATOMS: atom_id res chain seq x y z
N MET A 1 -20.65 -25.57 3.52
CA MET A 1 -20.84 -24.14 3.23
C MET A 1 -22.21 -23.98 2.59
N GLY A 2 -22.99 -22.95 2.95
CA GLY A 2 -24.34 -22.74 2.41
C GLY A 2 -24.32 -22.11 1.01
N GLU A 3 -25.45 -22.10 0.31
CA GLU A 3 -25.54 -21.72 -1.11
C GLU A 3 -25.14 -20.26 -1.44
N ASN A 4 -25.00 -19.36 -0.45
CA ASN A 4 -24.73 -17.92 -0.65
C ASN A 4 -23.40 -17.41 -0.05
N TRP A 5 -22.44 -18.29 0.21
CA TRP A 5 -21.23 -17.93 0.97
C TRP A 5 -20.32 -16.92 0.25
N GLU A 6 -20.23 -16.95 -1.08
CA GLU A 6 -19.39 -16.03 -1.89
C GLU A 6 -19.89 -14.59 -1.81
N PHE A 7 -21.20 -14.39 -2.01
CA PHE A 7 -21.84 -13.08 -1.94
C PHE A 7 -21.78 -12.47 -0.53
N ILE A 8 -21.97 -13.29 0.49
CA ILE A 8 -21.86 -12.87 1.89
C ILE A 8 -20.42 -12.47 2.22
N HIS A 9 -19.43 -13.21 1.72
CA HIS A 9 -18.02 -12.91 1.93
C HIS A 9 -17.65 -11.57 1.31
N GLU A 10 -17.97 -11.35 0.03
CA GLU A 10 -17.66 -10.10 -0.68
C GLU A 10 -18.30 -8.87 -0.01
N THR A 11 -19.54 -9.01 0.46
CA THR A 11 -20.28 -7.89 1.06
C THR A 11 -19.80 -7.54 2.47
N LEU A 12 -19.36 -8.54 3.26
CA LEU A 12 -19.12 -8.37 4.68
C LEU A 12 -17.64 -8.39 5.09
N LEU A 13 -16.73 -8.73 4.18
CA LEU A 13 -15.30 -8.84 4.46
C LEU A 13 -14.74 -7.56 5.10
N ASP A 14 -15.01 -6.40 4.50
CA ASP A 14 -14.49 -5.09 4.91
C ASP A 14 -15.52 -4.28 5.71
N THR A 15 -16.27 -4.93 6.59
CA THR A 15 -17.27 -4.27 7.44
C THR A 15 -16.82 -4.19 8.89
N LEU A 16 -17.37 -3.22 9.63
CA LEU A 16 -17.09 -3.02 11.05
C LEU A 16 -17.26 -4.30 11.87
N GLY A 17 -18.29 -5.10 11.57
CA GLY A 17 -18.56 -6.36 12.23
C GLY A 17 -17.48 -7.42 12.01
N ASN A 18 -16.74 -7.36 10.91
CA ASN A 18 -15.66 -8.30 10.58
C ASN A 18 -14.27 -7.76 10.91
N LEU A 19 -14.17 -6.54 11.46
CA LEU A 19 -12.91 -5.93 11.86
C LEU A 19 -12.26 -6.73 13.00
N THR A 20 -11.12 -7.33 12.71
CA THR A 20 -10.26 -7.97 13.70
C THR A 20 -8.86 -7.41 13.55
N LEU A 21 -8.23 -7.08 14.68
CA LEU A 21 -6.84 -6.63 14.70
C LEU A 21 -6.01 -7.77 15.25
N THR A 22 -5.10 -8.30 14.43
CA THR A 22 -4.16 -9.33 14.87
C THR A 22 -2.78 -9.04 14.30
N GLY A 23 -1.73 -9.43 15.02
CA GLY A 23 -0.35 -9.38 14.51
C GLY A 23 -0.01 -10.52 13.54
N TYR A 24 -0.97 -11.42 13.26
CA TYR A 24 -0.77 -12.70 12.57
C TYR A 24 -1.76 -12.89 11.41
N ASN A 25 -2.14 -11.80 10.73
CA ASN A 25 -3.14 -11.83 9.65
C ASN A 25 -2.73 -12.74 8.48
N SER A 26 -1.43 -12.96 8.27
CA SER A 26 -0.89 -13.88 7.26
C SER A 26 -1.17 -15.35 7.58
N GLU A 27 -1.13 -15.72 8.85
CA GLU A 27 -1.27 -17.09 9.37
C GLU A 27 -2.75 -17.49 9.57
N LEU A 28 -3.64 -16.51 9.72
CA LEU A 28 -5.07 -16.73 9.99
C LEU A 28 -5.89 -17.20 8.76
N SER A 29 -5.49 -16.79 7.55
CA SER A 29 -5.99 -17.25 6.22
C SER A 29 -7.44 -17.81 6.19
N ASN A 30 -7.67 -18.93 5.49
CA ASN A 30 -8.96 -19.62 5.34
C ASN A 30 -9.26 -20.63 6.47
N SER A 31 -8.57 -20.53 7.61
CA SER A 31 -8.79 -21.41 8.76
C SER A 31 -10.22 -21.29 9.27
N ASN A 32 -10.75 -22.40 9.81
CA ASN A 32 -12.12 -22.41 10.30
C ASN A 32 -12.26 -21.49 11.53
N PHE A 33 -13.49 -21.11 11.87
CA PHE A 33 -13.75 -20.14 12.93
C PHE A 33 -13.24 -20.60 14.31
N GLU A 34 -13.34 -21.89 14.62
CA GLU A 34 -12.85 -22.45 15.89
C GLU A 34 -11.32 -22.32 16.02
N GLU A 35 -10.58 -22.54 14.93
CA GLU A 35 -9.15 -22.29 14.87
C GLU A 35 -8.84 -20.80 15.06
N LYS A 36 -9.54 -19.90 14.37
CA LYS A 36 -9.33 -18.44 14.52
C LYS A 36 -9.61 -17.95 15.94
N LYS A 37 -10.56 -18.57 16.65
CA LYS A 37 -10.93 -18.23 18.02
C LYS A 37 -9.80 -18.49 19.03
N SER A 38 -8.94 -19.50 18.82
CA SER A 38 -7.77 -19.69 19.68
C SER A 38 -6.77 -18.54 19.54
N TRP A 39 -6.52 -18.10 18.31
CA TRP A 39 -5.63 -16.96 18.04
C TRP A 39 -6.17 -15.62 18.54
N TYR A 40 -7.49 -15.42 18.47
CA TYR A 40 -8.13 -14.23 19.03
C TYR A 40 -7.99 -14.16 20.55
N ARG A 41 -8.02 -15.31 21.24
CA ARG A 41 -7.77 -15.39 22.69
C ARG A 41 -6.34 -15.00 23.05
N ASP A 42 -5.39 -15.36 22.20
CA ASP A 42 -3.96 -15.04 22.39
C ASP A 42 -3.60 -13.62 21.93
N SER A 43 -4.51 -12.93 21.23
CA SER A 43 -4.35 -11.51 20.89
C SER A 43 -4.58 -10.65 22.14
N HIS A 44 -3.59 -9.85 22.52
CA HIS A 44 -3.70 -8.87 23.61
C HIS A 44 -4.63 -7.68 23.31
N ILE A 45 -5.49 -7.79 22.29
CA ILE A 45 -6.38 -6.73 21.83
C ILE A 45 -7.80 -7.01 22.34
N GLU A 46 -8.31 -6.14 23.20
CA GLU A 46 -9.62 -6.27 23.86
C GLU A 46 -10.79 -6.41 22.87
N LEU A 47 -10.65 -5.85 21.66
CA LEU A 47 -11.63 -5.97 20.58
C LEU A 47 -11.91 -7.43 20.17
N ASN A 48 -10.91 -8.31 20.34
CA ASN A 48 -10.99 -9.72 19.97
C ASN A 48 -11.51 -10.60 21.11
N ALA A 49 -11.54 -10.09 22.35
CA ALA A 49 -12.11 -10.82 23.50
C ALA A 49 -13.58 -11.18 23.28
N TYR A 50 -14.29 -10.41 22.44
CA TYR A 50 -15.65 -10.68 21.98
C TYR A 50 -15.86 -12.13 21.52
N PHE A 51 -14.90 -12.70 20.79
CA PHE A 51 -15.05 -14.02 20.17
C PHE A 51 -15.02 -15.18 21.16
N SER A 52 -14.56 -14.98 22.40
CA SER A 52 -14.40 -16.06 23.38
C SER A 52 -15.72 -16.80 23.68
N GLY A 53 -16.85 -16.09 23.66
CA GLY A 53 -18.19 -16.64 23.90
C GLY A 53 -19.02 -16.96 22.65
N ILE A 54 -18.47 -16.77 21.44
CA ILE A 54 -19.23 -16.91 20.20
C ILE A 54 -19.05 -18.32 19.62
N GLU A 55 -20.16 -19.01 19.31
CA GLU A 55 -20.15 -20.38 18.79
C GLU A 55 -20.29 -20.44 17.26
N THR A 56 -20.89 -19.42 16.64
CA THR A 56 -21.06 -19.35 15.18
C THR A 56 -20.60 -18.01 14.64
N TRP A 57 -20.11 -18.02 13.40
CA TRP A 57 -19.71 -16.81 12.69
C TRP A 57 -20.36 -16.77 11.32
N ARG A 58 -21.64 -16.39 11.30
CA ARG A 58 -22.48 -16.24 10.12
C ARG A 58 -22.82 -14.76 9.90
N GLU A 59 -23.47 -14.47 8.78
CA GLU A 59 -23.91 -13.12 8.43
C GLU A 59 -24.65 -12.39 9.57
N ALA A 60 -25.54 -13.09 10.28
CA ALA A 60 -26.28 -12.52 11.41
C ALA A 60 -25.34 -12.09 12.55
N ASP A 61 -24.33 -12.92 12.86
CA ASP A 61 -23.35 -12.66 13.91
C ASP A 61 -22.47 -11.45 13.56
N ILE A 62 -22.06 -11.33 12.29
CA ILE A 62 -21.27 -10.19 11.79
C ILE A 62 -22.09 -8.89 11.89
N LYS A 63 -23.35 -8.92 11.46
CA LYS A 63 -24.25 -7.75 11.54
C LYS A 63 -24.51 -7.33 12.98
N GLN A 64 -24.72 -8.29 13.88
CA GLN A 64 -24.89 -8.01 15.31
C GLN A 64 -23.63 -7.36 15.90
N ARG A 65 -22.44 -7.92 15.65
CA ARG A 65 -21.19 -7.33 16.13
C ARG A 65 -20.97 -5.92 15.59
N ALA A 66 -21.35 -5.66 14.33
CA ALA A 66 -21.26 -4.31 13.76
C ALA A 66 -22.09 -3.29 14.56
N GLN A 67 -23.31 -3.67 14.99
CA GLN A 67 -24.16 -2.82 15.82
C GLN A 67 -23.55 -2.58 17.20
N GLU A 68 -23.02 -3.61 17.85
CA GLU A 68 -22.38 -3.48 19.17
C GLU A 68 -21.14 -2.56 19.10
N LEU A 69 -20.32 -2.71 18.07
CA LEU A 69 -19.15 -1.85 17.86
C LEU A 69 -19.56 -0.40 17.58
N ALA A 70 -20.59 -0.19 16.76
CA ALA A 70 -21.11 1.15 16.52
C ALA A 70 -21.61 1.80 17.82
N GLN A 71 -22.29 1.04 18.68
CA GLN A 71 -22.76 1.53 19.98
C GLN A 71 -21.59 1.93 20.89
N ARG A 72 -20.54 1.10 20.97
CA ARG A 72 -19.31 1.44 21.71
C ARG A 72 -18.63 2.69 21.17
N CYS A 73 -18.60 2.86 19.84
CA CYS A 73 -18.06 4.08 19.23
C CYS A 73 -18.86 5.32 19.67
N LEU A 74 -20.19 5.24 19.74
CA LEU A 74 -21.02 6.34 20.23
C LEU A 74 -20.81 6.64 21.72
N GLU A 75 -20.42 5.66 22.53
CA GLU A 75 -20.10 5.85 23.94
C GLU A 75 -18.73 6.50 24.15
N ILE A 76 -17.71 6.06 23.38
CA ILE A 76 -16.33 6.57 23.47
C ILE A 76 -16.21 7.96 22.83
N TRP A 77 -16.91 8.15 21.70
CA TRP A 77 -16.97 9.40 20.95
C TRP A 77 -18.41 9.95 20.96
N PRO A 78 -18.91 10.45 22.12
CA PRO A 78 -20.28 10.93 22.27
C PRO A 78 -20.56 12.22 21.50
N TYR A 79 -19.57 12.77 20.80
CA TYR A 79 -19.62 14.06 20.15
C TYR A 79 -19.16 13.98 18.69
N PHE A 80 -20.08 14.30 17.79
CA PHE A 80 -19.81 14.58 16.38
C PHE A 80 -20.24 16.02 16.06
N GLY A 81 -19.37 16.98 16.42
CA GLY A 81 -19.34 18.34 15.88
C GLY A 81 -20.62 19.19 15.99
N LYS A 82 -20.82 19.86 17.15
CA LYS A 82 -21.54 21.16 17.30
C LYS A 82 -21.13 21.91 18.58
N GLY A 83 -19.93 22.45 18.59
CA GLY A 83 -19.33 23.18 19.71
C GLY A 83 -18.07 23.83 19.17
N ASN A 84 -17.85 25.10 19.53
CA ASN A 84 -16.82 25.97 18.96
C ASN A 84 -15.63 25.16 18.47
N ILE A 85 -15.53 25.07 17.15
CA ILE A 85 -14.37 24.55 16.46
C ILE A 85 -13.23 25.41 17.02
N VAL A 86 -12.45 24.88 17.97
CA VAL A 86 -11.04 25.26 18.04
C VAL A 86 -10.63 25.06 16.60
N GLN A 87 -10.38 26.15 15.88
CA GLN A 87 -9.99 26.08 14.48
C GLN A 87 -8.95 24.98 14.44
N GLN A 88 -9.34 23.79 13.96
CA GLN A 88 -8.37 22.80 13.59
C GLN A 88 -7.49 23.60 12.63
N PRO A 89 -6.16 23.67 12.85
CA PRO A 89 -5.29 24.34 11.89
C PRO A 89 -5.73 23.78 10.55
N GLU A 90 -6.22 24.68 9.71
CA GLU A 90 -6.88 24.40 8.44
C GLU A 90 -6.24 23.13 7.89
N VAL A 91 -6.99 22.01 7.87
CA VAL A 91 -6.45 20.78 7.29
C VAL A 91 -6.16 21.18 5.87
N GLN A 92 -4.88 21.44 5.60
CA GLN A 92 -4.42 21.82 4.28
C GLN A 92 -5.03 20.76 3.37
N PRO A 93 -5.69 21.17 2.25
CA PRO A 93 -6.25 20.20 1.34
C PRO A 93 -5.19 19.13 1.14
N GLU A 94 -5.54 17.87 1.40
CA GLU A 94 -4.67 16.72 1.18
C GLU A 94 -4.00 16.98 -0.17
N GLN A 95 -2.71 17.35 -0.14
CA GLN A 95 -2.09 17.95 -1.32
C GLN A 95 -2.07 16.88 -2.38
N SER A 96 -3.06 16.90 -3.27
CA SER A 96 -3.09 16.06 -4.45
C SER A 96 -2.01 16.63 -5.36
N TYR A 97 -0.83 16.02 -5.29
CA TYR A 97 0.22 16.34 -6.23
C TYR A 97 -0.26 15.88 -7.60
N THR A 98 -0.45 16.83 -8.50
CA THR A 98 -0.70 16.54 -9.91
C THR A 98 0.64 16.46 -10.64
N PHE A 99 0.63 15.82 -11.80
CA PHE A 99 1.79 15.85 -12.70
C PHE A 99 2.22 17.30 -13.00
N GLU A 100 1.26 18.21 -13.13
CA GLU A 100 1.50 19.65 -13.29
C GLU A 100 2.25 20.27 -12.09
N THR A 101 1.97 19.84 -10.86
CA THR A 101 2.72 20.33 -9.69
C THR A 101 4.16 19.81 -9.65
N MET A 102 4.43 18.60 -10.12
CA MET A 102 5.81 18.11 -10.29
C MET A 102 6.52 18.78 -11.47
N HIS A 103 5.79 19.10 -12.53
CA HIS A 103 6.30 19.83 -13.71
C HIS A 103 6.69 21.28 -13.35
N ASN A 104 5.88 21.93 -12.51
CA ASN A 104 6.15 23.27 -11.97
C ASN A 104 7.33 23.31 -10.97
N GLY A 105 7.84 22.14 -10.55
CA GLY A 105 8.99 22.00 -9.65
C GLY A 105 10.35 21.92 -10.33
N ASP A 106 10.45 22.23 -11.64
CA ASP A 106 11.68 22.32 -12.46
C ASP A 106 12.38 21.00 -12.87
N TYR A 107 11.90 19.81 -12.49
CA TYR A 107 12.64 18.56 -12.74
C TYR A 107 12.13 17.67 -13.88
N LEU A 108 10.83 17.70 -14.22
CA LEU A 108 10.26 16.92 -15.33
C LEU A 108 10.03 17.80 -16.56
N GLN A 109 11.10 18.33 -17.14
CA GLN A 109 11.05 19.18 -18.33
C GLN A 109 12.11 18.74 -19.34
N GLY A 110 11.89 19.05 -20.62
CA GLY A 110 12.85 18.73 -21.70
C GLY A 110 13.17 17.24 -21.78
N GLU A 111 14.45 16.90 -21.93
CA GLU A 111 14.92 15.51 -22.10
C GLU A 111 14.54 14.60 -20.91
N VAL A 112 14.45 15.14 -19.69
CA VAL A 112 14.08 14.34 -18.51
C VAL A 112 12.59 13.98 -18.54
N LEU A 113 11.75 14.86 -19.12
CA LEU A 113 10.33 14.56 -19.32
C LEU A 113 10.17 13.43 -20.34
N GLU A 114 10.83 13.52 -21.49
CA GLU A 114 10.79 12.48 -22.52
C GLU A 114 11.27 11.12 -21.96
N LEU A 115 12.38 11.13 -21.22
CA LEU A 115 12.91 9.94 -20.55
C LEU A 115 11.93 9.37 -19.51
N PHE A 116 11.21 10.23 -18.79
CA PHE A 116 10.19 9.82 -17.84
C PHE A 116 8.98 9.22 -18.54
N GLU A 117 8.48 9.83 -19.61
CA GLU A 117 7.34 9.33 -20.38
C GLU A 117 7.66 7.95 -20.96
N ASP A 118 8.85 7.75 -21.53
CA ASP A 118 9.28 6.43 -22.04
C ASP A 118 9.38 5.37 -20.94
N PHE A 119 9.85 5.76 -19.76
CA PHE A 119 9.90 4.86 -18.59
C PHE A 119 8.49 4.55 -18.09
N GLN A 120 7.63 5.55 -17.94
CA GLN A 120 6.24 5.43 -17.50
C GLN A 120 5.48 4.49 -18.42
N ASP A 121 5.57 4.70 -19.74
CA ASP A 121 4.97 3.84 -20.76
C ASP A 121 5.39 2.37 -20.60
N SER A 122 6.67 2.14 -20.36
CA SER A 122 7.23 0.80 -20.15
C SER A 122 6.70 0.15 -18.87
N VAL A 123 6.55 0.91 -17.79
CA VAL A 123 6.03 0.42 -16.50
C VAL A 123 4.54 0.14 -16.55
N LEU A 124 3.74 1.03 -17.15
CA LEU A 124 2.29 0.86 -17.26
C LEU A 124 1.90 -0.34 -18.13
N ARG A 125 2.78 -0.78 -19.05
CA ARG A 125 2.58 -2.01 -19.85
C ARG A 125 2.74 -3.32 -19.06
N LEU A 126 3.20 -3.29 -17.81
CA LEU A 126 3.36 -4.50 -16.99
C LEU A 126 2.02 -5.12 -16.53
N GLY A 127 0.92 -4.36 -16.56
CA GLY A 127 -0.42 -4.87 -16.22
C GLY A 127 -1.19 -3.91 -15.31
N GLU A 128 -1.77 -4.43 -14.22
CA GLU A 128 -2.56 -3.65 -13.26
C GLU A 128 -1.63 -2.81 -12.35
N VAL A 129 -1.12 -1.73 -12.91
CA VAL A 129 -0.25 -0.77 -12.22
C VAL A 129 -1.06 0.47 -11.83
N ARG A 130 -0.95 0.87 -10.56
CA ARG A 130 -1.44 2.16 -10.07
C ARG A 130 -0.27 3.12 -9.92
N GLU A 131 -0.39 4.29 -10.52
CA GLU A 131 0.53 5.40 -10.36
C GLU A 131 0.02 6.35 -9.27
N GLU A 132 0.90 6.74 -8.35
CA GLU A 132 0.62 7.70 -7.29
C GLU A 132 1.70 8.78 -7.30
N ILE A 133 1.28 10.03 -7.49
CA ILE A 133 2.17 11.18 -7.50
C ILE A 133 2.26 11.73 -6.07
N LEU A 134 3.47 11.80 -5.53
CA LEU A 134 3.75 12.41 -4.22
C LEU A 134 4.66 13.63 -4.39
N LYS A 135 4.88 14.37 -3.30
CA LYS A 135 5.61 15.64 -3.29
C LYS A 135 6.95 15.61 -4.05
N ASN A 136 7.72 14.55 -3.84
CA ASN A 136 9.12 14.46 -4.29
C ASN A 136 9.37 13.25 -5.20
N TYR A 137 8.38 12.40 -5.41
CA TYR A 137 8.56 11.14 -6.11
C TYR A 137 7.23 10.57 -6.59
N ILE A 138 7.30 9.69 -7.59
CA ILE A 138 6.16 8.97 -8.15
C ILE A 138 6.29 7.50 -7.73
N ALA A 139 5.24 6.93 -7.16
CA ALA A 139 5.20 5.54 -6.75
C ALA A 139 4.35 4.73 -7.74
N TYR A 140 4.94 3.65 -8.26
CA TYR A 140 4.20 2.65 -9.02
C TYR A 140 3.91 1.45 -8.13
N ARG A 141 2.63 1.09 -8.06
CA ARG A 141 2.09 0.07 -7.17
C ARG A 141 1.37 -1.02 -7.96
N VAL A 142 1.45 -2.23 -7.43
CA VAL A 142 0.58 -3.34 -7.82
C VAL A 142 -0.16 -3.78 -6.57
N ARG A 143 -1.50 -3.90 -6.67
CA ARG A 143 -2.39 -3.95 -5.50
C ARG A 143 -2.10 -2.75 -4.58
N ASN A 144 -1.65 -3.01 -3.35
CA ASN A 144 -1.30 -1.98 -2.37
C ASN A 144 0.21 -1.88 -2.09
N ARG A 145 1.06 -2.52 -2.90
CA ARG A 145 2.51 -2.58 -2.68
C ARG A 145 3.27 -1.83 -3.76
N THR A 146 4.13 -0.91 -3.34
CA THR A 146 5.05 -0.20 -4.24
C THR A 146 6.15 -1.14 -4.72
N PHE A 147 6.35 -1.22 -6.03
CA PHE A 147 7.43 -2.03 -6.62
C PHE A 147 8.56 -1.16 -7.20
N VAL A 148 8.26 0.07 -7.62
CA VAL A 148 9.26 1.06 -8.00
C VAL A 148 8.82 2.47 -7.58
N SER A 149 9.78 3.27 -7.11
CA SER A 149 9.61 4.70 -6.87
C SER A 149 10.56 5.49 -7.76
N VAL A 150 10.06 6.56 -8.38
CA VAL A 150 10.80 7.42 -9.31
C VAL A 150 10.98 8.79 -8.70
N VAL A 151 12.21 9.23 -8.57
CA VAL A 151 12.58 10.59 -8.17
C VAL A 151 13.18 11.28 -9.40
N PRO A 152 12.46 12.21 -10.03
CA PRO A 152 13.06 13.05 -11.07
C PRO A 152 14.16 13.93 -10.48
N LEU A 153 15.27 14.02 -11.20
CA LEU A 153 16.39 14.92 -10.90
C LEU A 153 16.61 15.83 -12.12
N GLN A 154 17.48 16.83 -11.97
CA GLN A 154 17.76 17.83 -13.00
C GLN A 154 18.13 17.26 -14.39
N SER A 155 18.74 16.07 -14.45
CA SER A 155 19.25 15.47 -15.70
C SER A 155 19.10 13.96 -15.77
N SER A 156 18.29 13.36 -14.90
CA SER A 156 18.18 11.90 -14.81
C SER A 156 16.98 11.51 -13.95
N LEU A 157 16.53 10.26 -14.08
CA LEU A 157 15.61 9.65 -13.13
C LEU A 157 16.40 8.81 -12.14
N LYS A 158 16.05 8.91 -10.87
CA LYS A 158 16.52 7.99 -9.84
C LYS A 158 15.39 7.04 -9.47
N LEU A 159 15.65 5.75 -9.56
CA LEU A 159 14.71 4.69 -9.24
C LEU A 159 15.10 4.01 -7.93
N TYR A 160 14.12 3.72 -7.11
CA TYR A 160 14.24 2.78 -6.00
C TYR A 160 13.39 1.55 -6.29
N LEU A 161 14.01 0.38 -6.34
CA LEU A 161 13.37 -0.88 -6.69
C LEU A 161 13.14 -1.72 -5.43
N ASN A 162 11.91 -2.20 -5.27
CA ASN A 162 11.54 -3.05 -4.13
C ASN A 162 11.96 -4.52 -4.36
N VAL A 163 13.28 -4.71 -4.43
CA VAL A 163 13.95 -6.01 -4.48
C VAL A 163 15.16 -5.99 -3.54
N PRO A 164 15.53 -7.12 -2.91
CA PRO A 164 16.75 -7.21 -2.11
C PRO A 164 18.01 -6.95 -2.94
N PHE A 165 18.96 -6.17 -2.42
CA PHE A 165 20.18 -5.83 -3.17
C PHE A 165 21.03 -7.06 -3.51
N ASN A 166 21.07 -8.08 -2.65
CA ASN A 166 21.79 -9.32 -2.90
C ASN A 166 21.36 -10.04 -4.19
N GLU A 167 20.11 -9.90 -4.62
CA GLU A 167 19.56 -10.48 -5.85
C GLU A 167 19.95 -9.69 -7.11
N VAL A 168 20.44 -8.45 -7.00
CA VAL A 168 20.91 -7.63 -8.14
C VAL A 168 22.43 -7.41 -8.15
N ARG A 169 23.19 -7.98 -7.22
CA ARG A 169 24.65 -7.70 -7.11
C ARG A 169 25.43 -7.93 -8.41
N HIS A 170 24.96 -8.83 -9.27
CA HIS A 170 25.56 -9.11 -10.57
C HIS A 170 25.42 -7.96 -11.59
N GLU A 171 24.53 -7.00 -11.36
CA GLU A 171 24.40 -5.78 -12.18
C GLU A 171 25.54 -4.78 -11.99
N GLY A 172 26.47 -5.08 -11.07
CA GLY A 172 27.68 -4.30 -10.84
C GLY A 172 27.36 -2.87 -10.43
N SER A 173 28.02 -1.90 -11.06
CA SER A 173 27.89 -0.47 -10.73
C SER A 173 26.56 0.17 -11.12
N PHE A 174 25.68 -0.55 -11.82
CA PHE A 174 24.37 -0.03 -12.23
C PHE A 174 23.36 0.01 -11.09
N CYS A 175 23.48 -0.94 -10.16
CA CYS A 175 22.67 -1.01 -8.96
C CYS A 175 23.51 -0.59 -7.76
N ARG A 176 22.94 0.23 -6.88
CA ARG A 176 23.58 0.62 -5.63
C ARG A 176 22.78 0.12 -4.43
N ASP A 177 23.50 -0.40 -3.44
CA ASP A 177 22.92 -0.82 -2.16
C ASP A 177 22.50 0.41 -1.33
N VAL A 178 21.21 0.48 -1.05
CA VAL A 178 20.57 1.47 -0.17
C VAL A 178 19.75 0.82 0.96
N SER A 179 19.90 -0.49 1.19
CA SER A 179 19.21 -1.25 2.26
C SER A 179 19.35 -0.65 3.67
N ASN A 180 20.45 0.06 3.91
CA ASN A 180 20.78 0.68 5.20
C ASN A 180 20.79 2.22 5.12
N LYS A 181 20.09 2.82 4.16
CA LYS A 181 20.06 4.28 3.93
C LYS A 181 18.63 4.79 3.82
N GLY A 182 18.37 5.96 4.41
CA GLY A 182 17.11 6.68 4.18
C GLY A 182 16.99 7.15 2.73
N HIS A 183 15.84 6.94 2.12
CA HIS A 183 15.53 7.34 0.75
C HIS A 183 14.02 7.49 0.55
N TRP A 184 13.62 8.05 -0.60
CA TRP A 184 12.20 8.20 -0.96
C TRP A 184 11.64 6.90 -1.52
N GLY A 185 10.47 6.47 -1.04
CA GLY A 185 9.85 5.22 -1.45
C GLY A 185 10.32 4.01 -0.63
N VAL A 186 10.37 2.85 -1.28
CA VAL A 186 10.73 1.56 -0.66
C VAL A 186 11.69 0.76 -1.55
N GLY A 187 12.56 -0.02 -0.92
CA GLY A 187 13.44 -0.98 -1.58
C GLY A 187 14.91 -0.88 -1.16
N ASP A 188 15.71 -1.85 -1.58
CA ASP A 188 17.14 -1.92 -1.22
C ASP A 188 18.06 -1.47 -2.36
N VAL A 189 17.50 -1.20 -3.54
CA VAL A 189 18.25 -0.96 -4.77
C VAL A 189 17.95 0.42 -5.32
N GLU A 190 19.00 1.24 -5.47
CA GLU A 190 18.97 2.51 -6.21
C GLU A 190 19.56 2.30 -7.62
N VAL A 191 18.87 2.79 -8.65
CA VAL A 191 19.35 2.84 -10.03
C VAL A 191 19.23 4.26 -10.57
N LYS A 192 20.21 4.72 -11.33
CA LYS A 192 20.17 6.02 -12.02
C LYS A 192 19.98 5.79 -13.52
N VAL A 193 18.91 6.34 -14.08
CA VAL A 193 18.53 6.24 -15.50
C VAL A 193 18.78 7.59 -16.15
N ASN A 194 19.66 7.63 -17.14
CA ASN A 194 20.04 8.85 -17.86
C ASN A 194 19.73 8.75 -19.36
N THR A 195 19.46 7.54 -19.87
CA THR A 195 19.26 7.28 -21.30
C THR A 195 18.20 6.20 -21.55
N LEU A 196 17.71 6.10 -22.78
CA LEU A 196 16.84 5.00 -23.24
C LEU A 196 17.47 3.62 -23.08
N SER A 197 18.79 3.54 -23.22
CA SER A 197 19.53 2.29 -22.97
C SER A 197 19.48 1.90 -21.49
N ASP A 198 19.48 2.87 -20.58
CA ASP A 198 19.32 2.61 -19.15
C ASP A 198 17.90 2.12 -18.83
N ILE A 199 16.87 2.64 -19.51
CA ILE A 199 15.49 2.14 -19.41
C ILE A 199 15.45 0.66 -19.82
N SER A 200 15.97 0.35 -21.00
CA SER A 200 16.02 -1.03 -21.51
C SER A 200 16.75 -1.97 -20.54
N ARG A 201 17.78 -1.48 -19.87
CA ARG A 201 18.57 -2.24 -18.88
C ARG A 201 17.86 -2.40 -17.54
N VAL A 202 17.11 -1.39 -17.06
CA VAL A 202 16.46 -1.44 -15.75
C VAL A 202 15.12 -2.16 -15.78
N MET A 203 14.42 -2.18 -16.92
CA MET A 203 13.08 -2.77 -17.01
C MET A 203 12.99 -4.24 -16.57
N PRO A 204 13.95 -5.14 -16.87
CA PRO A 204 13.95 -6.50 -16.31
C PRO A 204 13.97 -6.53 -14.77
N LEU A 205 14.65 -5.57 -14.13
CA LEU A 205 14.71 -5.45 -12.67
C LEU A 205 13.39 -4.90 -12.11
N VAL A 206 12.77 -3.95 -12.82
CA VAL A 206 11.44 -3.40 -12.48
C VAL A 206 10.37 -4.48 -12.60
N GLU A 207 10.38 -5.28 -13.68
CA GLU A 207 9.46 -6.39 -13.87
C GLU A 207 9.63 -7.45 -12.76
N ARG A 208 10.87 -7.73 -12.36
CA ARG A 208 11.13 -8.60 -11.21
C ARG A 208 10.57 -8.03 -9.92
N ALA A 209 10.73 -6.72 -9.67
CA ALA A 209 10.13 -6.04 -8.53
C ALA A 209 8.60 -6.12 -8.56
N TYR A 210 7.99 -5.90 -9.73
CA TYR A 210 6.55 -5.99 -9.95
C TYR A 210 6.02 -7.39 -9.63
N ARG A 211 6.61 -8.43 -10.23
CA ARG A 211 6.22 -9.84 -9.99
C ARG A 211 6.34 -10.23 -8.52
N ARG A 212 7.40 -9.78 -7.83
CA ARG A 212 7.59 -10.05 -6.39
C ARG A 212 6.44 -9.51 -5.55
N GLN A 213 5.82 -8.40 -5.94
CA GLN A 213 4.70 -7.82 -5.20
C GLN A 213 3.34 -8.45 -5.52
N LEU A 214 3.25 -9.28 -6.56
CA LEU A 214 2.06 -10.08 -6.87
C LEU A 214 1.91 -11.33 -5.99
N GLY A 215 3.01 -11.89 -5.47
CA GLY A 215 3.02 -13.12 -4.67
C GLY A 215 3.80 -14.24 -5.34
#